data_AF-A0A9X1QAG8-F1
#
_entry.id   AF-A0A9X1QAG8-F1
#
_cell.length_a   1.000
_cell.length_b   1.000
_cell.length_c   1.000
_cell.angle_alpha   90.00
_cell.angle_beta   90.00
_cell.angle_gamma   90.00
#
_symmetry.space_group_name_H-M   'P 1'
#
loop_
_entity.id
_entity.type
_entity.pdbx_description
1 polymer ?
#
loop_
_entity_poly.entity_id
_entity_poly.type
_entity_poly.pdbx_seq_one_letter_code
_entity_poly.pdbx_strand_id
1 'polypeptide(L)'
;MTAIILYILLWLWDNRTFDSITKANERKLGAEQAYNNKQYKQSADLYYQITYGSLFSDPAARLNLAHSYYQMGNYKLALKHYELLDHIDDNTIASIANSQIALIRVNQKDTVNALDHLKTALRLEPGNSLARSNYIVLKKAFSGIDKPSDQNNKKQKSERDAIAERNQPAPPEPKPETREVAEDVQKEELLRSLREMNMSEEQARAILDAMKSNESQYIYQLRRKQYKSKTAKQDEIEW
;
A
#
# COMPACT_ATOMS: atom_id res chain seq x y z
N MET A 1 54.02 -21.39 -6.68
CA MET A 1 53.50 -20.33 -7.58
C MET A 1 51.98 -20.30 -7.62
N THR A 2 51.30 -21.26 -8.27
CA THR A 2 49.83 -21.27 -8.44
C THR A 2 49.03 -21.11 -7.15
N ALA A 3 49.35 -21.87 -6.09
CA ALA A 3 48.66 -21.77 -4.81
C ALA A 3 48.79 -20.38 -4.15
N ILE A 4 49.95 -19.72 -4.27
CA ILE A 4 50.18 -18.38 -3.72
C ILE A 4 49.30 -17.36 -4.46
N ILE A 5 49.19 -17.48 -5.78
CA ILE A 5 48.29 -16.64 -6.60
C ILE A 5 46.82 -16.87 -6.20
N LEU A 6 46.43 -18.13 -5.94
CA LEU A 6 45.09 -18.46 -5.45
C LEU A 6 44.80 -17.82 -4.08
N TYR A 7 45.73 -17.92 -3.12
CA TYR A 7 45.59 -17.30 -1.80
C TYR A 7 45.52 -15.77 -1.88
N ILE A 8 46.32 -15.14 -2.75
CA ILE A 8 46.25 -13.68 -2.98
C ILE A 8 44.91 -13.30 -3.62
N LEU A 9 44.39 -14.07 -4.57
CA LEU A 9 43.07 -13.83 -5.19
C LEU A 9 41.92 -14.01 -4.18
N LEU A 10 41.97 -15.04 -3.33
CA LEU A 10 40.99 -15.25 -2.27
C LEU A 10 41.05 -14.13 -1.22
N TRP A 11 42.25 -13.70 -0.81
CA TRP A 11 42.43 -12.58 0.11
C TRP A 11 41.91 -11.26 -0.48
N LEU A 12 42.16 -10.98 -1.76
CA LEU A 12 41.63 -9.80 -2.46
C LEU A 12 40.10 -9.85 -2.70
N TRP A 13 39.52 -11.05 -2.79
CA TRP A 13 38.07 -11.26 -2.87
C TRP A 13 37.39 -10.98 -1.53
N ASP A 14 37.94 -11.57 -0.45
CA ASP A 14 37.43 -11.46 0.92
C ASP A 14 37.49 -10.00 1.40
N ASN A 15 38.64 -9.34 1.24
CA ASN A 15 38.82 -7.94 1.66
C ASN A 15 37.98 -6.92 0.85
N ARG A 16 37.39 -7.33 -0.30
CA ARG A 16 36.44 -6.49 -1.07
C ARG A 16 35.00 -6.63 -0.59
N THR A 17 34.62 -7.74 0.04
CA THR A 17 33.21 -8.03 0.34
C THR A 17 32.73 -7.34 1.62
N PHE A 18 33.57 -7.24 2.66
CA PHE A 18 33.23 -6.56 3.92
C PHE A 18 32.91 -5.06 3.76
N ASP A 19 33.62 -4.36 2.88
CA ASP A 19 33.40 -2.93 2.57
C ASP A 19 32.00 -2.68 1.97
N SER A 20 31.46 -3.64 1.22
CA SER A 20 30.16 -3.51 0.56
C SER A 20 28.98 -3.52 1.53
N ILE A 21 29.03 -4.39 2.56
CA ILE A 21 27.95 -4.53 3.55
C ILE A 21 27.94 -3.32 4.49
N THR A 22 29.11 -2.87 4.93
CA THR A 22 29.27 -1.69 5.78
C THR A 22 28.71 -0.45 5.07
N LYS A 23 29.14 -0.19 3.83
CA LYS A 23 28.61 0.92 3.01
C LYS A 23 27.13 0.80 2.69
N ALA A 24 26.58 -0.41 2.55
CA ALA A 24 25.14 -0.60 2.37
C ALA A 24 24.35 -0.24 3.64
N ASN A 25 24.87 -0.57 4.82
CA ASN A 25 24.26 -0.23 6.11
C ASN A 25 24.38 1.27 6.43
N GLU A 26 25.55 1.88 6.19
CA GLU A 26 25.75 3.34 6.28
C GLU A 26 24.75 4.10 5.40
N ARG A 27 24.58 3.68 4.15
CA ARG A 27 23.56 4.26 3.24
C ARG A 27 22.14 4.10 3.80
N LYS A 28 21.78 2.96 4.39
CA LYS A 28 20.44 2.76 4.98
C LYS A 28 20.19 3.72 6.14
N LEU A 29 21.17 3.88 7.03
CA LEU A 29 21.10 4.81 8.17
C LEU A 29 21.03 6.27 7.70
N GLY A 30 21.91 6.68 6.78
CA GLY A 30 21.91 8.03 6.21
C GLY A 30 20.63 8.35 5.44
N ALA A 31 20.06 7.37 4.73
CA ALA A 31 18.80 7.54 4.01
C ALA A 31 17.62 7.70 4.99
N GLU A 32 17.58 6.91 6.06
CA GLU A 32 16.56 7.06 7.09
C GLU A 32 16.65 8.41 7.81
N GLN A 33 17.85 8.84 8.22
CA GLN A 33 18.08 10.15 8.82
C GLN A 33 17.63 11.28 7.88
N ALA A 34 17.99 11.21 6.59
CA ALA A 34 17.52 12.15 5.59
C ALA A 34 15.98 12.17 5.47
N TYR A 35 15.33 11.00 5.47
CA TYR A 35 13.86 10.91 5.44
C TYR A 35 13.22 11.55 6.67
N ASN A 36 13.74 11.24 7.87
CA ASN A 36 13.23 11.76 9.14
C ASN A 36 13.41 13.30 9.22
N ASN A 37 14.48 13.83 8.62
CA ASN A 37 14.73 15.26 8.42
C ASN A 37 13.91 15.89 7.27
N LYS A 38 12.99 15.15 6.64
CA LYS A 38 12.20 15.55 5.44
C LYS A 38 13.05 15.86 4.19
N GLN A 39 14.31 15.45 4.18
CA GLN A 39 15.24 15.53 3.05
C GLN A 39 14.99 14.37 2.07
N TYR A 40 13.74 14.24 1.61
CA TYR A 40 13.25 13.05 0.90
C TYR A 40 14.03 12.74 -0.39
N LYS A 41 14.55 13.75 -1.10
CA LYS A 41 15.44 13.56 -2.25
C LYS A 41 16.72 12.81 -1.85
N GLN A 42 17.40 13.27 -0.81
CA GLN A 42 18.63 12.63 -0.33
C GLN A 42 18.36 11.21 0.19
N SER A 43 17.22 10.98 0.83
CA SER A 43 16.75 9.63 1.19
C SER A 43 16.58 8.75 -0.04
N ALA A 44 15.90 9.25 -1.08
CA ALA A 44 15.72 8.52 -2.33
C ALA A 44 17.05 8.22 -3.02
N ASP A 45 17.96 9.20 -3.13
CA ASP A 45 19.28 9.04 -3.75
C ASP A 45 20.13 7.96 -3.04
N LEU A 46 20.06 7.87 -1.71
CA LEU A 46 20.76 6.86 -0.92
C LEU A 46 20.10 5.47 -0.99
N TYR A 47 18.76 5.36 -0.92
CA TYR A 47 18.06 4.07 -1.13
C TYR A 47 18.17 3.57 -2.57
N TYR A 48 18.29 4.46 -3.56
CA TYR A 48 18.56 4.11 -4.94
C TYR A 48 19.94 3.43 -5.08
N GLN A 49 20.98 3.95 -4.42
CA GLN A 49 22.31 3.31 -4.40
C GLN A 49 22.32 1.90 -3.77
N ILE A 50 21.34 1.55 -2.94
CA ILE A 50 21.19 0.21 -2.34
C ILE A 50 20.40 -0.74 -3.26
N THR A 51 19.49 -0.20 -4.07
CA THR A 51 18.51 -0.99 -4.86
C THR A 51 18.79 -1.04 -6.36
N TYR A 52 19.72 -0.22 -6.83
CA TYR A 52 20.22 -0.22 -8.20
C TYR A 52 21.14 -1.42 -8.47
N GLY A 53 21.08 -1.96 -9.68
CA GLY A 53 21.95 -3.06 -10.13
C GLY A 53 21.53 -4.47 -9.73
N SER A 54 20.48 -4.66 -8.92
CA SER A 54 19.91 -5.98 -8.63
C SER A 54 18.38 -5.98 -8.67
N LEU A 55 17.81 -6.95 -9.39
CA LEU A 55 16.36 -7.23 -9.33
C LEU A 55 15.98 -7.68 -7.91
N PHE A 56 16.80 -8.55 -7.33
CA PHE A 56 16.71 -9.10 -5.97
C PHE A 56 17.28 -8.17 -4.89
N SER A 57 17.15 -6.85 -5.04
CA SER A 57 17.56 -5.92 -3.97
C SER A 57 16.65 -6.03 -2.75
N ASP A 58 17.22 -5.75 -1.57
CA ASP A 58 16.52 -5.69 -0.27
C ASP A 58 15.14 -5.04 -0.39
N PRO A 59 14.04 -5.82 -0.23
CA PRO A 59 12.68 -5.30 -0.37
C PRO A 59 12.35 -4.14 0.56
N ALA A 60 12.93 -4.11 1.77
CA ALA A 60 12.72 -3.01 2.72
C ALA A 60 13.44 -1.72 2.27
N ALA A 61 14.59 -1.85 1.61
CA ALA A 61 15.27 -0.70 0.99
C ALA A 61 14.46 -0.18 -0.22
N ARG A 62 13.89 -1.07 -1.04
CA ARG A 62 13.02 -0.70 -2.17
C ARG A 62 11.71 -0.06 -1.70
N LEU A 63 11.12 -0.54 -0.60
CA LEU A 63 9.92 0.05 0.00
C LEU A 63 10.22 1.48 0.50
N ASN A 64 11.33 1.67 1.20
CA ASN A 64 11.74 2.98 1.68
C ASN A 64 12.17 3.96 0.56
N LEU A 65 12.68 3.46 -0.57
CA LEU A 65 12.84 4.25 -1.79
C LEU A 65 11.49 4.76 -2.32
N ALA A 66 10.50 3.86 -2.43
CA ALA A 66 9.16 4.21 -2.90
C ALA A 66 8.46 5.21 -1.96
N HIS A 67 8.58 5.04 -0.64
CA HIS A 67 8.14 6.03 0.35
C HIS A 67 8.83 7.39 0.16
N SER A 68 10.14 7.41 -0.13
CA SER A 68 10.88 8.65 -0.37
C SER A 68 10.36 9.39 -1.62
N TYR A 69 10.16 8.68 -2.73
CA TYR A 69 9.54 9.27 -3.94
C TYR A 69 8.10 9.73 -3.72
N TYR A 70 7.31 9.02 -2.91
CA TYR A 70 5.94 9.41 -2.57
C TYR A 70 5.93 10.76 -1.83
N GLN A 71 6.78 10.91 -0.81
CA GLN A 71 6.89 12.16 -0.04
C GLN A 71 7.47 13.33 -0.86
N MET A 72 8.23 13.05 -1.92
CA MET A 72 8.63 14.05 -2.92
C MET A 72 7.51 14.47 -3.89
N GLY A 73 6.32 13.84 -3.82
CA GLY A 73 5.26 13.99 -4.82
C GLY A 73 5.55 13.31 -6.16
N ASN A 74 6.65 12.55 -6.28
CA ASN A 74 7.00 11.82 -7.50
C ASN A 74 6.27 10.46 -7.54
N TYR A 75 4.93 10.54 -7.63
CA TYR A 75 4.06 9.38 -7.59
C TYR A 75 4.34 8.38 -8.72
N LYS A 76 4.87 8.83 -9.87
CA LYS A 76 5.26 7.94 -10.98
C LYS A 76 6.43 7.01 -10.63
N LEU A 77 7.48 7.54 -9.99
CA LEU A 77 8.59 6.70 -9.52
C LEU A 77 8.20 5.89 -8.28
N ALA A 78 7.40 6.47 -7.38
CA ALA A 78 6.89 5.75 -6.21
C ALA A 78 6.09 4.51 -6.63
N LEU A 79 5.12 4.68 -7.53
CA LEU A 79 4.28 3.59 -8.07
C LEU A 79 5.14 2.48 -8.69
N LYS A 80 6.07 2.82 -9.59
CA LYS A 80 7.00 1.86 -10.20
C LYS A 80 7.78 1.03 -9.17
N HIS A 81 8.16 1.61 -8.04
CA HIS A 81 8.91 0.91 -7.00
C HIS A 81 8.02 0.11 -6.04
N TYR A 82 6.76 0.51 -5.82
CA TYR A 82 5.78 -0.31 -5.08
C TYR A 82 5.28 -1.50 -5.93
N GLU A 83 5.07 -1.34 -7.25
CA GLU A 83 4.64 -2.42 -8.15
C GLU A 83 5.67 -3.57 -8.19
N LEU A 84 6.96 -3.27 -8.02
CA LEU A 84 8.03 -4.27 -7.84
C LEU A 84 8.02 -5.01 -6.49
N LEU A 85 7.10 -4.65 -5.59
CA LEU A 85 6.92 -5.24 -4.26
C LEU A 85 5.52 -5.83 -4.08
N ASP A 86 4.65 -5.72 -5.09
CA ASP A 86 3.23 -6.07 -5.02
C ASP A 86 2.98 -7.56 -4.72
N HIS A 87 3.87 -8.44 -5.23
CA HIS A 87 3.77 -9.89 -5.16
C HIS A 87 5.12 -10.53 -4.81
N ILE A 88 5.66 -10.20 -3.63
CA ILE A 88 6.89 -10.81 -3.09
C ILE A 88 6.60 -11.72 -1.88
N ASP A 89 7.52 -12.61 -1.55
CA ASP A 89 7.38 -13.57 -0.45
C ASP A 89 7.18 -12.93 0.94
N ASP A 90 7.69 -11.71 1.14
CA ASP A 90 7.41 -10.91 2.34
C ASP A 90 6.01 -10.30 2.24
N ASN A 91 5.02 -11.06 2.69
CA ASN A 91 3.61 -10.67 2.75
C ASN A 91 3.38 -9.32 3.45
N THR A 92 4.20 -8.95 4.45
CA THR A 92 4.06 -7.66 5.15
C THR A 92 4.52 -6.51 4.26
N ILE A 93 5.68 -6.61 3.62
CA ILE A 93 6.15 -5.60 2.67
C ILE A 93 5.20 -5.51 1.47
N ALA A 94 4.71 -6.65 0.96
CA ALA A 94 3.74 -6.69 -0.14
C ALA A 94 2.39 -6.07 0.25
N SER A 95 1.92 -6.28 1.48
CA SER A 95 0.71 -5.65 2.01
C SER A 95 0.86 -4.13 2.14
N ILE A 96 2.01 -3.66 2.62
CA ILE A 96 2.32 -2.23 2.70
C ILE A 96 2.39 -1.64 1.29
N ALA A 97 3.12 -2.27 0.35
CA ALA A 97 3.24 -1.80 -1.03
C ALA A 97 1.86 -1.67 -1.71
N ASN A 98 1.01 -2.69 -1.61
CA ASN A 98 -0.38 -2.64 -2.06
C ASN A 98 -1.17 -1.45 -1.47
N SER A 99 -1.06 -1.24 -0.15
CA SER A 99 -1.71 -0.11 0.53
C SER A 99 -1.29 1.24 -0.06
N GLN A 100 -0.02 1.38 -0.42
CA GLN A 100 0.56 2.60 -0.99
C GLN A 100 0.21 2.79 -2.46
N ILE A 101 0.15 1.72 -3.25
CA ILE A 101 -0.35 1.76 -4.64
C ILE A 101 -1.78 2.29 -4.63
N ALA A 102 -2.63 1.81 -3.73
CA ALA A 102 -4.01 2.28 -3.61
C ALA A 102 -4.11 3.79 -3.36
N LEU A 103 -3.26 4.38 -2.49
CA LEU A 103 -3.21 5.83 -2.27
C LEU A 103 -2.87 6.60 -3.57
N ILE A 104 -1.97 6.07 -4.39
CA ILE A 104 -1.61 6.67 -5.69
C ILE A 104 -2.78 6.53 -6.68
N ARG A 105 -3.43 5.37 -6.72
CA ARG A 105 -4.58 5.08 -7.60
C ARG A 105 -5.79 5.98 -7.27
N VAL A 106 -6.08 6.22 -5.99
CA VAL A 106 -7.11 7.22 -5.56
C VAL A 106 -6.79 8.61 -6.10
N ASN A 107 -5.54 9.06 -5.99
CA ASN A 107 -5.10 10.35 -6.54
C ASN A 107 -5.20 10.42 -8.09
N GLN A 108 -5.13 9.26 -8.76
CA GLN A 108 -5.36 9.12 -10.20
C GLN A 108 -6.85 8.98 -10.58
N LYS A 109 -7.78 9.05 -9.61
CA LYS A 109 -9.22 8.74 -9.75
C LYS A 109 -9.52 7.29 -10.15
N ASP A 110 -8.55 6.41 -10.00
CA ASP A 110 -8.61 4.97 -10.31
C ASP A 110 -9.07 4.17 -9.08
N THR A 111 -10.32 4.42 -8.66
CA THR A 111 -10.88 3.85 -7.43
C THR A 111 -10.98 2.33 -7.44
N VAL A 112 -11.18 1.70 -8.60
CA VAL A 112 -11.34 0.24 -8.67
C VAL A 112 -10.02 -0.46 -8.41
N ASN A 113 -8.93 -0.05 -9.07
CA ASN A 113 -7.62 -0.61 -8.77
C ASN A 113 -7.17 -0.24 -7.35
N ALA A 114 -7.56 0.93 -6.83
CA ALA A 114 -7.32 1.26 -5.43
C ALA A 114 -8.03 0.31 -4.45
N LEU A 115 -9.31 0.01 -4.67
CA LEU A 115 -10.06 -0.96 -3.85
C LEU A 115 -9.49 -2.37 -3.97
N ASP A 116 -9.01 -2.75 -5.16
CA ASP A 116 -8.46 -4.09 -5.40
C ASP A 116 -7.11 -4.29 -4.71
N HIS A 117 -6.18 -3.35 -4.84
CA HIS A 117 -4.92 -3.37 -4.08
C HIS A 117 -5.18 -3.36 -2.56
N LEU A 118 -6.20 -2.65 -2.07
CA LEU A 118 -6.57 -2.70 -0.64
C LEU A 118 -7.12 -4.06 -0.20
N LYS A 119 -7.87 -4.78 -1.05
CA LYS A 119 -8.25 -6.18 -0.79
C LYS A 119 -7.00 -7.08 -0.76
N THR A 120 -6.09 -6.94 -1.72
CA THR A 120 -4.85 -7.72 -1.78
C THR A 120 -3.96 -7.46 -0.57
N ALA A 121 -3.82 -6.21 -0.12
CA ALA A 121 -3.14 -5.89 1.14
C ALA A 121 -3.74 -6.61 2.34
N LEU A 122 -5.07 -6.65 2.46
CA LEU A 122 -5.77 -7.33 3.55
C LEU A 122 -5.74 -8.86 3.45
N ARG A 123 -5.60 -9.42 2.24
CA ARG A 123 -5.39 -10.85 2.00
C ARG A 123 -3.99 -11.29 2.40
N LEU A 124 -2.98 -10.47 2.10
CA LEU A 124 -1.57 -10.71 2.45
C LEU A 124 -1.31 -10.53 3.95
N GLU A 125 -1.84 -9.45 4.55
CA GLU A 125 -1.75 -9.19 5.98
C GLU A 125 -3.08 -8.67 6.54
N PRO A 126 -3.95 -9.54 7.09
CA PRO A 126 -5.21 -9.14 7.71
C PRO A 126 -5.05 -8.18 8.90
N GLY A 127 -3.84 -8.14 9.49
CA GLY A 127 -3.44 -7.23 10.57
C GLY A 127 -3.11 -5.80 10.12
N ASN A 128 -2.98 -5.55 8.80
CA ASN A 128 -2.64 -4.22 8.29
C ASN A 128 -3.81 -3.22 8.52
N SER A 129 -3.68 -2.44 9.60
CA SER A 129 -4.67 -1.44 10.01
C SER A 129 -4.78 -0.25 9.05
N LEU A 130 -3.71 0.05 8.29
CA LEU A 130 -3.73 1.11 7.28
C LEU A 130 -4.61 0.66 6.10
N ALA A 131 -4.34 -0.54 5.55
CA ALA A 131 -5.16 -1.13 4.50
C ALA A 131 -6.64 -1.22 4.91
N ARG A 132 -6.91 -1.66 6.15
CA ARG A 132 -8.27 -1.78 6.69
C ARG A 132 -8.99 -0.44 6.75
N SER A 133 -8.36 0.58 7.33
CA SER A 133 -8.95 1.91 7.48
C SER A 133 -9.19 2.55 6.11
N ASN A 134 -8.21 2.46 5.21
CA ASN A 134 -8.30 2.99 3.86
C ASN A 134 -9.38 2.28 3.04
N TYR A 135 -9.49 0.96 3.13
CA TYR A 135 -10.56 0.19 2.48
C TYR A 135 -11.94 0.60 2.97
N ILE A 136 -12.13 0.80 4.29
CA ILE A 136 -13.41 1.23 4.86
C ILE A 136 -13.78 2.65 4.40
N VAL A 137 -12.84 3.59 4.46
CA VAL A 137 -13.05 4.99 3.99
C VAL A 137 -13.42 5.00 2.51
N LEU A 138 -12.61 4.31 1.69
CA LEU A 138 -12.78 4.26 0.25
C LEU A 138 -14.10 3.57 -0.12
N LYS A 139 -14.33 2.34 0.35
CA LYS A 139 -15.57 1.60 0.10
C LYS A 139 -16.79 2.40 0.50
N LYS A 140 -16.79 3.04 1.68
CA LYS A 140 -17.95 3.82 2.14
C LYS A 140 -18.24 5.01 1.21
N ALA A 141 -17.21 5.80 0.85
CA ALA A 141 -17.38 6.93 -0.05
C ALA A 141 -17.90 6.53 -1.44
N PHE A 142 -17.56 5.32 -1.87
CA PHE A 142 -17.83 4.83 -3.23
C PHE A 142 -18.96 3.79 -3.34
N SER A 143 -19.58 3.38 -2.24
CA SER A 143 -20.77 2.50 -2.25
C SER A 143 -22.09 3.26 -2.41
N GLY A 144 -22.05 4.58 -2.65
CA GLY A 144 -23.25 5.43 -2.64
C GLY A 144 -23.96 5.46 -1.28
N ILE A 145 -23.31 5.00 -0.19
CA ILE A 145 -23.86 5.07 1.17
C ILE A 145 -23.62 6.48 1.70
N ASP A 146 -24.41 7.41 1.16
CA ASP A 146 -24.69 8.66 1.81
C ASP A 146 -25.16 8.35 3.23
N LYS A 147 -24.38 8.81 4.23
CA LYS A 147 -25.04 9.21 5.46
C LYS A 147 -25.92 10.37 5.07
N PRO A 148 -27.25 10.36 5.35
CA PRO A 148 -28.04 11.55 5.15
C PRO A 148 -27.37 12.69 5.90
N SER A 149 -27.10 13.78 5.18
CA SER A 149 -26.72 15.04 5.79
C SER A 149 -27.89 15.48 6.65
N ASP A 150 -27.76 15.35 7.98
CA ASP A 150 -28.73 15.83 8.97
C ASP A 150 -28.72 17.37 9.03
N GLN A 151 -29.06 18.00 7.91
CA GLN A 151 -29.39 19.43 7.84
C GLN A 151 -30.60 19.65 6.91
N ASN A 152 -31.67 20.13 7.52
CA ASN A 152 -32.86 20.73 6.91
C ASN A 152 -33.68 19.85 5.94
N ASN A 153 -34.69 19.17 6.51
CA ASN A 153 -36.08 19.54 6.18
C ASN A 153 -37.07 19.05 7.27
N LYS A 154 -37.57 20.00 8.08
CA LYS A 154 -38.86 19.87 8.79
C LYS A 154 -39.97 20.33 7.83
N LYS A 155 -41.15 19.71 7.96
CA LYS A 155 -42.31 19.76 7.04
C LYS A 155 -42.10 18.83 5.82
N GLN A 156 -43.03 17.96 5.44
CA GLN A 156 -44.37 17.65 6.00
C GLN A 156 -44.71 16.22 5.56
N LYS A 157 -45.13 15.32 6.47
CA LYS A 157 -45.52 13.95 6.11
C LYS A 157 -46.85 13.54 6.74
N SER A 158 -47.89 13.77 5.95
CA SER A 158 -49.19 13.12 5.94
C SER A 158 -49.34 12.66 4.48
N GLU A 159 -49.82 11.46 4.14
CA GLU A 159 -50.94 10.72 4.75
C GLU A 159 -50.76 9.18 4.75
N ARG A 160 -51.76 8.54 5.37
CA ARG A 160 -52.07 7.10 5.47
C ARG A 160 -53.39 6.82 4.77
N ASP A 161 -53.74 5.62 4.29
CA ASP A 161 -52.98 4.39 4.02
C ASP A 161 -53.81 3.62 2.96
N ALA A 162 -53.19 2.91 2.01
CA ALA A 162 -53.91 2.02 1.10
C ALA A 162 -53.08 0.78 0.73
N ILE A 163 -53.48 -0.36 1.29
CA ILE A 163 -52.93 -1.69 0.97
C ILE A 163 -53.92 -2.39 0.04
N ALA A 164 -53.44 -2.94 -1.08
CA ALA A 164 -54.13 -3.98 -1.83
C ALA A 164 -53.12 -4.88 -2.58
N GLU A 165 -53.10 -6.15 -2.17
CA GLU A 165 -52.74 -7.41 -2.87
C GLU A 165 -51.96 -7.34 -4.23
N ARG A 166 -51.02 -8.25 -4.54
CA ARG A 166 -51.25 -9.72 -4.56
C ARG A 166 -49.98 -10.53 -4.93
N ASN A 167 -49.99 -11.82 -4.59
CA ASN A 167 -49.19 -12.95 -5.15
C ASN A 167 -47.68 -13.07 -4.86
N GLN A 168 -47.30 -14.19 -4.21
CA GLN A 168 -46.04 -14.91 -4.45
C GLN A 168 -46.18 -15.79 -5.73
N PRO A 169 -45.09 -16.28 -6.36
CA PRO A 169 -44.43 -17.51 -5.88
C PRO A 169 -42.88 -17.48 -5.93
N ALA A 170 -42.23 -18.27 -5.07
CA ALA A 170 -40.80 -18.63 -5.19
C ALA A 170 -40.63 -19.84 -6.14
N PRO A 171 -39.55 -19.91 -6.94
CA PRO A 171 -38.40 -20.80 -6.61
C PRO A 171 -37.05 -20.34 -7.28
N PRO A 172 -35.96 -21.15 -7.32
CA PRO A 172 -35.35 -22.09 -6.36
C PRO A 172 -33.89 -21.72 -5.99
N GLU A 173 -33.22 -22.50 -5.13
CA GLU A 173 -31.78 -22.38 -4.83
C GLU A 173 -30.87 -22.84 -6.00
N PRO A 174 -29.73 -22.17 -6.27
CA PRO A 174 -28.71 -22.64 -7.20
C PRO A 174 -27.52 -23.35 -6.51
N LYS A 175 -27.00 -24.40 -7.16
CA LYS A 175 -25.72 -25.07 -6.85
C LYS A 175 -24.51 -24.35 -7.50
N PRO A 176 -23.26 -24.62 -7.08
CA PRO A 176 -22.19 -23.63 -7.18
C PRO A 176 -21.26 -23.78 -8.40
N GLU A 177 -21.53 -23.05 -9.47
CA GLU A 177 -20.57 -22.78 -10.57
C GLU A 177 -20.43 -21.27 -10.89
N THR A 178 -21.14 -20.40 -10.15
CA THR A 178 -21.40 -19.01 -10.56
C THR A 178 -20.43 -17.96 -10.02
N ARG A 179 -19.41 -18.32 -9.22
CA ARG A 179 -18.60 -17.33 -8.48
C ARG A 179 -17.82 -16.37 -9.38
N GLU A 180 -17.07 -16.87 -10.37
CA GLU A 180 -16.20 -16.02 -11.21
C GLU A 180 -17.04 -15.04 -12.05
N VAL A 181 -18.12 -15.51 -12.68
CA VAL A 181 -19.01 -14.67 -13.49
C VAL A 181 -19.77 -13.65 -12.64
N ALA A 182 -20.19 -14.01 -11.42
CA ALA A 182 -20.86 -13.08 -10.51
C ALA A 182 -19.92 -12.00 -9.97
N GLU A 183 -18.64 -12.34 -9.72
CA GLU A 183 -17.63 -11.36 -9.30
C GLU A 183 -17.28 -10.37 -10.41
N ASP A 184 -17.14 -10.81 -11.67
CA ASP A 184 -16.89 -9.90 -12.80
C ASP A 184 -18.09 -9.01 -13.11
N VAL A 185 -19.34 -9.50 -13.00
CA VAL A 185 -20.54 -8.66 -13.17
C VAL A 185 -20.63 -7.61 -12.07
N GLN A 186 -20.40 -7.98 -10.80
CA GLN A 186 -20.35 -7.01 -9.69
C GLN A 186 -19.21 -6.00 -9.86
N LYS A 187 -18.08 -6.41 -10.44
CA LYS A 187 -16.93 -5.55 -10.73
C LYS A 187 -17.23 -4.55 -11.84
N GLU A 188 -17.91 -4.95 -12.92
CA GLU A 188 -18.29 -4.03 -14.00
C GLU A 188 -19.43 -3.09 -13.58
N GLU A 189 -20.38 -3.56 -12.78
CA GLU A 189 -21.45 -2.72 -12.22
C GLU A 189 -20.91 -1.69 -11.22
N LEU A 190 -19.95 -2.09 -10.37
CA LEU A 190 -19.19 -1.19 -9.50
C LEU A 190 -18.32 -0.20 -10.32
N LEU A 191 -17.61 -0.67 -11.36
CA LEU A 191 -16.87 0.18 -12.29
C LEU A 191 -17.77 1.24 -12.92
N ARG A 192 -19.00 0.86 -13.27
CA ARG A 192 -19.99 1.73 -13.88
C ARG A 192 -20.56 2.75 -12.88
N SER A 193 -20.96 2.33 -11.68
CA SER A 193 -21.42 3.25 -10.63
C SER A 193 -20.33 4.25 -10.21
N LEU A 194 -19.06 3.83 -10.25
CA LEU A 194 -17.88 4.66 -10.00
C LEU A 194 -17.60 5.69 -11.11
N ARG A 195 -17.93 5.38 -12.38
CA ARG A 195 -17.85 6.35 -13.49
C ARG A 195 -19.04 7.31 -13.46
N GLU A 196 -20.23 6.85 -13.04
CA GLU A 196 -21.45 7.65 -12.97
C GLU A 196 -21.43 8.63 -11.77
N MET A 197 -20.84 8.26 -10.64
CA MET A 197 -20.56 9.17 -9.52
C MET A 197 -19.29 10.00 -9.77
N ASN A 198 -19.43 11.01 -10.64
CA ASN A 198 -18.37 11.98 -10.96
C ASN A 198 -18.11 12.90 -9.74
N MET A 199 -17.34 12.40 -8.77
CA MET A 199 -17.01 13.01 -7.49
C MET A 199 -16.64 14.49 -7.63
N SER A 200 -17.13 15.34 -6.70
CA SER A 200 -16.58 16.69 -6.62
C SER A 200 -15.10 16.62 -6.25
N GLU A 201 -14.30 17.53 -6.81
CA GLU A 201 -12.85 17.53 -6.58
C GLU A 201 -12.52 17.67 -5.08
N GLU A 202 -13.36 18.38 -4.35
CA GLU A 202 -13.30 18.57 -2.90
C GLU A 202 -13.51 17.27 -2.12
N GLN A 203 -14.48 16.44 -2.51
CA GLN A 203 -14.71 15.12 -1.88
C GLN A 203 -13.51 14.19 -2.10
N ALA A 204 -12.96 14.15 -3.32
CA ALA A 204 -11.78 13.35 -3.63
C ALA A 204 -10.54 13.81 -2.83
N ARG A 205 -10.35 15.13 -2.66
CA ARG A 205 -9.30 15.70 -1.81
C ARG A 205 -9.48 15.31 -0.34
N ALA A 206 -10.68 15.46 0.21
CA ALA A 206 -10.97 15.11 1.61
C ALA A 206 -10.72 13.62 1.94
N ILE A 207 -11.07 12.71 1.01
CA ILE A 207 -10.77 11.28 1.13
C ILE A 207 -9.26 11.03 1.13
N LEU A 208 -8.54 11.64 0.18
CA LEU A 208 -7.09 11.47 0.05
C LEU A 208 -6.34 12.00 1.27
N ASP A 209 -6.76 13.13 1.84
CA ASP A 209 -6.16 13.72 3.03
C ASP A 209 -6.42 12.87 4.28
N ALA A 210 -7.61 12.28 4.43
CA ALA A 210 -7.89 11.31 5.49
C ALA A 210 -7.00 10.05 5.38
N MET A 211 -6.79 9.53 4.16
CA MET A 211 -5.92 8.38 3.91
C MET A 211 -4.43 8.70 4.20
N LYS A 212 -3.94 9.86 3.75
CA LYS A 212 -2.55 10.34 4.01
C LYS A 212 -2.28 10.63 5.48
N SER A 213 -3.26 11.15 6.22
CA SER A 213 -3.13 11.40 7.66
C SER A 213 -2.84 10.07 8.40
N ASN A 214 -3.62 9.03 8.11
CA ASN A 214 -3.44 7.69 8.68
C ASN A 214 -2.10 7.05 8.25
N GLU A 215 -1.69 7.23 6.99
CA GLU A 215 -0.41 6.75 6.45
C GLU A 215 0.79 7.26 7.26
N SER A 216 0.83 8.56 7.56
CA SER A 216 1.98 9.20 8.23
C SER A 216 2.30 8.56 9.59
N GLN A 217 1.26 8.26 10.38
CA GLN A 217 1.37 7.61 11.69
C GLN A 217 1.81 6.15 11.54
N TYR A 218 1.31 5.45 10.51
CA TYR A 218 1.63 4.05 10.25
C TYR A 218 3.10 3.87 9.81
N ILE A 219 3.59 4.69 8.88
CA ILE A 219 5.00 4.65 8.42
C ILE A 219 5.97 4.88 9.59
N TYR A 220 5.65 5.83 10.49
CA TYR A 220 6.45 6.07 11.69
C TYR A 220 6.54 4.84 12.60
N GLN A 221 5.41 4.15 12.82
CA GLN A 221 5.38 2.91 13.62
C GLN A 221 6.14 1.75 12.97
N LEU A 222 5.99 1.57 11.65
CA LEU A 222 6.71 0.54 10.88
C LEU A 222 8.22 0.70 11.01
N ARG A 223 8.73 1.91 10.80
CA ARG A 223 10.17 2.20 10.88
C ARG A 223 10.71 1.89 12.27
N ARG A 224 10.05 2.36 13.34
CA ARG A 224 10.46 2.04 14.72
C ARG A 224 10.54 0.52 14.99
N LYS A 225 9.62 -0.29 14.42
CA LYS A 225 9.68 -1.76 14.54
C LYS A 225 10.86 -2.35 13.77
N GLN A 226 11.12 -1.91 12.53
CA GLN A 226 12.24 -2.37 11.71
C GLN A 226 13.60 -2.17 12.41
N TYR A 227 13.81 -1.00 13.04
CA TYR A 227 15.07 -0.72 13.72
C TYR A 227 15.18 -1.37 15.11
N LYS A 228 14.11 -1.43 15.91
CA LYS A 228 14.15 -2.15 17.20
C LYS A 228 14.48 -3.65 17.01
N SER A 229 13.96 -4.25 15.94
CA SER A 229 14.30 -5.64 15.55
C SER A 229 15.78 -5.78 15.16
N LYS A 230 16.33 -4.83 14.40
CA LYS A 230 17.75 -4.84 14.01
C LYS A 230 18.72 -4.67 15.16
N THR A 231 18.45 -3.76 16.11
CA THR A 231 19.33 -3.58 17.28
C THR A 231 19.39 -4.87 18.10
N ALA A 232 18.25 -5.46 18.45
CA ALA A 232 18.20 -6.73 19.16
C ALA A 232 18.96 -7.86 18.42
N LYS A 233 18.87 -7.90 17.08
CA LYS A 233 19.56 -8.89 16.26
C LYS A 233 21.06 -8.61 16.05
N GLN A 234 21.54 -7.40 16.36
CA GLN A 234 22.99 -7.11 16.45
C GLN A 234 23.56 -7.52 17.80
N ASP A 235 22.76 -7.42 18.87
CA ASP A 235 23.16 -7.85 20.22
C ASP A 235 23.21 -9.39 20.35
N GLU A 236 22.44 -10.13 19.56
CA GLU A 236 22.44 -11.61 19.47
C GLU A 236 23.58 -12.23 18.65
N ILE A 237 24.56 -11.44 18.17
CA ILE A 237 25.76 -12.00 17.52
C ILE A 237 26.73 -12.48 18.61
N GLU A 238 26.41 -13.63 19.22
CA GLU A 238 27.36 -14.38 20.03
C GLU A 238 28.50 -14.92 19.14
N TRP A 239 29.69 -14.95 19.74
CA TRP A 239 31.01 -15.28 19.20
C TRP A 239 31.25 -16.79 19.00
#